data_AF-A0A7C9MC19-F1
#
_entry.id   AF-A0A7C9MC19-F1
#
_cell.length_a   1.000
_cell.length_b   1.000
_cell.length_c   1.000
_cell.angle_alpha   90.00
_cell.angle_beta   90.00
_cell.angle_gamma   90.00
#
_symmetry.space_group_name_H-M   'P 1'
#
loop_
_entity.id
_entity.type
_entity.pdbx_description
1 polymer ?
#
loop_
_entity_poly.entity_id
_entity_poly.type
_entity_poly.pdbx_seq_one_letter_code
_entity_poly.pdbx_strand_id
1 'polypeptide(L)'
;MKYKLNKDNLVDIFSTATYGSDWLEIKRPKKFNNLVKEDSECREEKWADILLGGGFITAFVYEDDGPHVRYEITMEDIEKGFQKFIEECPQDYADLANGNGDYYTSSNLIQVVLFGEVVFG
;
A
#
# COMPACT_ATOMS: atom_id res chain seq x y z
N MET A 1 -6.06 -19.32 -6.95
CA MET A 1 -6.12 -19.10 -5.49
C MET A 1 -6.59 -17.67 -5.25
N LYS A 2 -7.36 -17.37 -4.20
CA LYS A 2 -7.72 -15.97 -3.88
C LYS A 2 -6.57 -15.34 -3.10
N TYR A 3 -6.00 -14.25 -3.60
CA TYR A 3 -4.97 -13.50 -2.86
C TYR A 3 -5.57 -12.93 -1.58
N LYS A 4 -4.85 -13.02 -0.46
CA LYS A 4 -5.33 -12.63 0.86
C LYS A 4 -4.51 -11.47 1.41
N LEU A 5 -5.16 -10.42 1.88
CA LEU A 5 -4.47 -9.36 2.61
C LEU A 5 -4.06 -9.88 4.00
N ASN A 6 -2.77 -10.06 4.21
CA ASN A 6 -2.14 -10.48 5.46
C ASN A 6 -0.82 -9.70 5.63
N LYS A 7 -0.10 -9.91 6.74
CA LYS A 7 1.14 -9.16 7.01
C LYS A 7 2.15 -9.30 5.86
N ASP A 8 2.48 -10.53 5.46
CA ASP A 8 3.49 -10.81 4.45
C ASP A 8 3.15 -10.16 3.10
N ASN A 9 1.89 -10.27 2.69
CA ASN A 9 1.40 -9.68 1.44
C ASN A 9 1.33 -8.15 1.49
N LEU A 10 1.00 -7.55 2.63
CA LEU A 10 1.08 -6.10 2.81
C LEU A 10 2.54 -5.62 2.73
N VAL A 11 3.46 -6.35 3.38
CA VAL A 11 4.89 -6.05 3.33
C VAL A 11 5.39 -6.08 1.89
N ASP A 12 5.03 -7.11 1.12
CA ASP A 12 5.42 -7.26 -0.28
C ASP A 12 4.87 -6.13 -1.16
N ILE A 13 3.57 -5.82 -1.04
CA ILE A 13 2.93 -4.71 -1.76
C ILE A 13 3.65 -3.39 -1.46
N PHE A 14 3.87 -3.06 -0.19
CA PHE A 14 4.50 -1.79 0.17
C PHE A 14 5.97 -1.74 -0.22
N SER A 15 6.70 -2.84 -0.09
CA SER A 15 8.09 -2.92 -0.50
C SER A 15 8.20 -2.64 -1.99
N THR A 16 7.38 -3.33 -2.78
CA THR A 16 7.36 -3.22 -4.24
C THR A 16 6.89 -1.85 -4.71
N ALA A 17 5.80 -1.31 -4.14
CA ALA A 17 5.25 -0.01 -4.53
C ALA A 17 6.14 1.20 -4.14
N THR A 18 6.97 1.06 -3.10
CA THR A 18 7.84 2.16 -2.63
C THR A 18 9.29 2.01 -3.04
N TYR A 19 9.69 0.88 -3.60
CA TYR A 19 11.06 0.67 -4.06
C TYR A 19 11.33 1.47 -5.33
N GLY A 20 12.12 2.54 -5.20
CA GLY A 20 12.47 3.41 -6.33
C GLY A 20 11.33 4.30 -6.81
N SER A 21 10.24 4.41 -6.06
CA SER A 21 9.14 5.31 -6.39
C SER A 21 9.59 6.77 -6.29
N ASP A 22 9.29 7.53 -7.33
CA ASP A 22 9.51 8.97 -7.44
C ASP A 22 8.27 9.79 -7.04
N TRP A 23 7.11 9.16 -6.94
CA TRP A 23 5.82 9.81 -6.67
C TRP A 23 5.27 9.54 -5.26
N LEU A 24 5.75 8.50 -4.56
CA LEU A 24 5.16 8.05 -3.29
C LEU A 24 6.17 7.90 -2.17
N GLU A 25 5.91 8.56 -1.05
CA GLU A 25 6.56 8.28 0.23
C GLU A 25 5.53 7.86 1.28
N ILE A 26 5.82 6.79 2.03
CA ILE A 26 4.99 6.34 3.15
C ILE A 26 5.71 6.56 4.49
N LYS A 27 5.01 7.17 5.45
CA LYS A 27 5.47 7.32 6.83
C LYS A 27 4.45 6.77 7.81
N ARG A 28 4.95 6.27 8.94
CA ARG A 28 4.11 5.87 10.08
C ARG A 28 3.96 7.02 11.10
N PRO A 29 2.74 7.27 11.60
CA PRO A 29 2.54 8.14 12.75
C PRO A 29 3.13 7.54 14.04
N LYS A 30 3.95 8.31 14.78
CA LYS A 30 4.56 7.85 16.05
C LYS A 30 3.55 7.45 17.12
N LYS A 31 2.32 7.98 17.06
CA LYS A 31 1.22 7.65 18.00
C LYS A 31 0.81 6.17 17.97
N PHE A 32 1.15 5.43 16.91
CA PHE A 32 0.85 4.01 16.76
C PHE A 32 2.05 3.09 17.02
N ASN A 33 3.14 3.62 17.61
CA ASN A 33 4.32 2.80 17.93
C ASN A 33 4.01 1.61 18.85
N ASN A 34 2.96 1.70 19.66
CA ASN A 34 2.50 0.61 20.53
C ASN A 34 1.85 -0.56 19.76
N LEU A 35 1.50 -0.39 18.48
CA LEU A 35 0.94 -1.45 17.63
C LEU A 35 2.04 -2.24 16.90
N VAL A 36 3.27 -1.71 16.86
CA VAL A 36 4.40 -2.36 16.21
C VAL A 36 4.88 -3.52 17.06
N LYS A 37 5.04 -4.70 16.45
CA LYS A 37 5.55 -5.88 17.13
C LYS A 37 7.07 -5.80 17.32
N GLU A 38 7.56 -6.42 18.38
CA GLU A 38 8.99 -6.39 18.74
C GLU A 38 9.89 -7.04 17.68
N ASP A 39 9.36 -8.00 16.93
CA ASP A 39 10.04 -8.74 15.86
C ASP A 39 10.02 -8.05 14.49
N SER A 40 9.36 -6.90 14.36
CA SER A 40 9.31 -6.15 13.09
C SER A 40 10.59 -5.32 12.88
N GLU A 41 11.39 -5.74 11.91
CA GLU A 41 12.71 -5.17 11.63
C GLU A 41 12.63 -4.05 10.59
N CYS A 42 11.93 -4.28 9.48
CA CYS A 42 11.87 -3.34 8.36
C CYS A 42 10.76 -2.28 8.53
N ARG A 43 10.69 -1.30 7.63
CA ARG A 43 9.68 -0.23 7.71
C ARG A 43 8.30 -0.75 7.28
N GLU A 44 8.26 -1.62 6.28
CA GLU A 44 7.05 -2.22 5.71
C GLU A 44 6.35 -3.12 6.73
N GLU A 45 7.10 -3.92 7.49
CA GLU A 45 6.56 -4.75 8.59
C GLU A 45 5.87 -3.90 9.65
N LYS A 46 6.48 -2.75 9.98
CA LYS A 46 5.92 -1.80 10.95
C LYS A 46 4.66 -1.14 10.42
N TRP A 47 4.58 -0.88 9.11
CA TRP A 47 3.36 -0.37 8.46
C TRP A 47 2.25 -1.40 8.50
N ALA A 48 2.56 -2.65 8.13
CA ALA A 48 1.61 -3.75 8.16
C ALA A 48 1.08 -4.02 9.58
N ASP A 49 1.93 -4.01 10.60
CA ASP A 49 1.50 -4.14 12.00
C ASP A 49 0.54 -3.02 12.43
N ILE A 50 0.83 -1.77 12.06
CA ILE A 50 -0.03 -0.63 12.37
C ILE A 50 -1.40 -0.78 11.72
N LEU A 51 -1.44 -1.14 10.42
CA LEU A 51 -2.69 -1.33 9.69
C LEU A 51 -3.52 -2.48 10.30
N LEU A 52 -2.90 -3.64 10.49
CA LEU A 52 -3.56 -4.82 11.08
C LEU A 52 -3.98 -4.58 12.53
N GLY A 53 -3.31 -3.67 13.25
CA GLY A 53 -3.67 -3.25 14.61
C GLY A 53 -4.75 -2.16 14.68
N GLY A 54 -5.33 -1.74 13.55
CA GLY A 54 -6.38 -0.73 13.48
C GLY A 54 -5.90 0.72 13.51
N GLY A 55 -4.59 0.95 13.32
CA GLY A 55 -4.02 2.28 13.09
C GLY A 55 -4.06 2.68 11.61
N PHE A 56 -3.37 3.77 11.29
CA PHE A 56 -3.18 4.22 9.91
C PHE A 56 -1.72 4.56 9.62
N ILE A 57 -1.36 4.49 8.35
CA ILE A 57 -0.12 5.05 7.79
C ILE A 57 -0.43 6.30 6.98
N THR A 58 0.60 7.07 6.66
CA THR A 58 0.45 8.30 5.89
C THR A 58 1.22 8.19 4.59
N ALA A 59 0.52 8.32 3.46
CA ALA A 59 1.13 8.49 2.15
C ALA A 59 1.29 9.98 1.83
N PHE A 60 2.45 10.32 1.28
CA PHE A 60 2.79 11.61 0.71
C PHE A 60 2.97 11.40 -0.79
N VAL A 61 2.06 11.97 -1.56
CA VAL A 61 2.07 11.93 -3.02
C VAL A 61 2.79 13.17 -3.50
N TYR A 62 3.88 12.99 -4.22
CA TYR A 62 4.67 14.05 -4.81
C TYR A 62 4.07 14.43 -6.18
N GLU A 63 3.81 15.71 -6.38
CA GLU A 63 3.45 16.28 -7.67
C GLU A 63 4.56 17.24 -8.09
N ASP A 64 4.94 17.24 -9.37
CA ASP A 64 6.06 18.02 -9.90
C ASP A 64 5.94 19.53 -9.64
N ASP A 65 4.71 20.06 -9.61
CA ASP A 65 4.43 21.50 -9.50
C ASP A 65 3.45 21.85 -8.35
N GLY A 66 3.28 20.97 -7.35
CA GLY A 66 2.21 21.10 -6.35
C GLY A 66 2.61 20.83 -4.89
N PRO A 67 1.80 21.29 -3.91
CA PRO A 67 1.98 20.87 -2.52
C PRO A 67 1.72 19.37 -2.41
N HIS A 68 2.63 18.63 -1.76
CA HIS A 68 2.49 17.20 -1.57
C HIS A 68 1.14 16.85 -0.92
N VAL A 69 0.36 16.01 -1.60
CA VAL A 69 -0.94 15.59 -1.10
C VAL A 69 -0.73 14.50 -0.06
N ARG A 70 -1.40 14.64 1.09
CA ARG A 70 -1.27 13.72 2.21
C ARG A 70 -2.55 12.90 2.35
N TYR A 71 -2.39 11.59 2.36
CA TYR A 71 -3.47 10.63 2.60
C TYR A 71 -3.20 9.84 3.87
N GLU A 72 -4.23 9.64 4.68
CA GLU A 72 -4.20 8.64 5.75
C GLU A 72 -4.80 7.35 5.20
N ILE A 73 -4.08 6.25 5.34
CA ILE A 73 -4.48 4.93 4.83
C ILE A 73 -4.72 4.02 6.03
N THR A 74 -5.95 3.52 6.15
CA THR A 74 -6.33 2.47 7.10
C THR A 74 -6.37 1.11 6.43
N MET A 75 -6.51 0.04 7.22
CA MET A 75 -6.75 -1.30 6.66
C MET A 75 -8.06 -1.37 5.86
N GLU A 76 -9.10 -0.62 6.28
CA GLU A 76 -10.37 -0.56 5.57
C GLU A 76 -10.21 0.06 4.17
N ASP A 77 -9.37 1.10 4.04
CA ASP A 77 -9.08 1.71 2.74
C ASP A 77 -8.32 0.74 1.83
N ILE A 78 -7.36 -0.03 2.37
CA ILE A 78 -6.65 -1.08 1.62
C ILE A 78 -7.63 -2.15 1.15
N GLU A 79 -8.54 -2.61 2.01
CA GLU A 79 -9.53 -3.63 1.65
C GLU A 79 -10.48 -3.16 0.56
N LYS A 80 -10.98 -1.92 0.66
CA LYS A 80 -11.83 -1.30 -0.37
C LYS A 80 -11.09 -1.11 -1.69
N GLY A 81 -9.89 -0.53 -1.64
CA GLY A 81 -9.05 -0.35 -2.82
C GLY A 81 -8.70 -1.67 -3.48
N PHE A 82 -8.43 -2.71 -2.68
CA PHE A 82 -8.16 -4.05 -3.18
C PHE A 82 -9.38 -4.68 -3.88
N GLN A 83 -10.60 -4.53 -3.35
CA GLN A 83 -11.80 -4.98 -4.07
C GLN A 83 -11.95 -4.24 -5.41
N LYS A 84 -11.75 -2.93 -5.40
CA LYS A 84 -11.83 -2.12 -6.62
C LYS A 84 -10.75 -2.51 -7.64
N PHE A 85 -9.54 -2.79 -7.19
CA PHE A 85 -8.43 -3.26 -8.02
C PHE A 85 -8.71 -4.60 -8.69
N ILE A 86 -9.40 -5.53 -8.01
CA ILE A 86 -9.83 -6.81 -8.62
C ILE A 86 -10.80 -6.56 -9.79
N GLU A 87 -11.67 -5.55 -9.67
CA GLU A 87 -12.68 -5.22 -10.67
C GLU A 87 -12.10 -4.42 -11.84
N GLU A 88 -11.26 -3.42 -11.55
CA GLU A 88 -10.78 -2.44 -12.54
C GLU A 88 -9.43 -2.80 -13.14
N CYS A 89 -8.60 -3.57 -12.44
CA CYS A 89 -7.26 -3.99 -12.88
C CYS A 89 -7.12 -5.53 -12.84
N PRO A 90 -7.98 -6.29 -13.56
CA PRO A 90 -8.03 -7.75 -13.42
C PRO A 90 -6.73 -8.47 -13.84
N GLN A 91 -5.97 -7.89 -14.77
CA GLN A 91 -4.67 -8.43 -15.18
C GLN A 91 -3.61 -8.24 -14.09
N ASP A 92 -3.45 -7.02 -13.58
CA ASP A 92 -2.52 -6.73 -12.48
C ASP A 92 -2.88 -7.55 -11.23
N TYR A 93 -4.18 -7.73 -10.93
CA TYR A 93 -4.61 -8.64 -9.87
C TYR A 93 -4.21 -10.10 -10.15
N ALA A 94 -4.33 -10.58 -11.38
CA ALA A 94 -3.90 -11.93 -11.73
C ALA A 94 -2.38 -12.10 -11.57
N ASP A 95 -1.59 -11.09 -11.93
CA ASP A 95 -0.14 -11.11 -11.77
C ASP A 95 0.24 -11.10 -10.30
N LEU A 96 -0.37 -10.22 -9.49
CA LEU A 96 -0.22 -10.23 -8.02
C LEU A 96 -0.58 -11.60 -7.42
N ALA A 97 -1.73 -12.16 -7.80
CA ALA A 97 -2.22 -13.43 -7.26
C ALA A 97 -1.37 -14.65 -7.64
N ASN A 98 -0.63 -14.57 -8.74
CA ASN A 98 0.28 -15.63 -9.20
C ASN A 98 1.73 -15.41 -8.74
N GLY A 99 2.02 -14.35 -7.98
CA GLY A 99 3.38 -14.00 -7.56
C GLY A 99 4.25 -13.44 -8.68
N ASN A 100 3.63 -12.96 -9.75
CA ASN A 100 4.27 -12.25 -10.86
C ASN A 100 4.15 -10.73 -10.73
N GLY A 101 3.60 -10.24 -9.62
CA GLY A 101 3.40 -8.81 -9.39
C GLY A 101 4.72 -8.05 -9.40
N ASP A 102 4.74 -6.94 -10.10
CA ASP A 102 5.89 -6.06 -10.22
C ASP A 102 5.62 -4.67 -9.61
N TYR A 103 6.53 -3.73 -9.87
CA TYR A 103 6.38 -2.34 -9.45
C TYR A 103 5.05 -1.74 -9.92
N TYR A 104 4.69 -1.90 -11.18
CA TYR A 104 3.46 -1.34 -11.75
C TYR A 104 2.22 -1.97 -11.13
N THR A 105 2.23 -3.28 -10.93
CA THR A 105 1.16 -4.02 -10.25
C THR A 105 0.90 -3.45 -8.85
N SER A 106 1.95 -3.30 -8.06
CA SER A 106 1.82 -2.80 -6.68
C SER A 106 1.53 -1.31 -6.63
N SER A 107 2.13 -0.53 -7.54
CA SER A 107 1.85 0.90 -7.70
C SER A 107 0.39 1.14 -8.05
N ASN A 108 -0.15 0.45 -9.04
CA ASN A 108 -1.56 0.56 -9.45
C ASN A 108 -2.50 0.22 -8.30
N LEU A 109 -2.20 -0.84 -7.52
CA LEU A 109 -2.99 -1.13 -6.32
C LEU A 109 -2.97 0.03 -5.32
N ILE A 110 -1.80 0.60 -5.02
CA ILE A 110 -1.72 1.75 -4.10
C ILE A 110 -2.42 2.99 -4.67
N GLN A 111 -2.35 3.24 -5.96
CA GLN A 111 -3.09 4.33 -6.60
C GLN A 111 -4.60 4.13 -6.47
N VAL A 112 -5.11 2.92 -6.70
CA VAL A 112 -6.53 2.60 -6.50
C VAL A 112 -6.94 2.76 -5.03
N VAL A 113 -6.05 2.43 -4.07
CA VAL A 113 -6.30 2.70 -2.64
C VAL A 113 -6.39 4.21 -2.34
N LEU A 114 -5.50 5.01 -2.94
CA LEU A 114 -5.38 6.44 -2.65
C LEU A 114 -6.42 7.31 -3.37
N PHE A 115 -6.62 7.04 -4.65
CA PHE A 115 -7.40 7.88 -5.56
C PHE A 115 -8.71 7.22 -5.98
N GLY A 116 -8.84 5.92 -5.72
CA GLY A 116 -9.91 5.11 -6.28
C GLY A 116 -9.67 4.72 -7.73
N GLU A 117 -8.61 5.16 -8.40
CA GLU A 117 -8.32 4.80 -9.79
C GLU A 117 -6.80 4.86 -10.04
N VAL A 118 -6.36 4.32 -11.17
CA VAL A 118 -4.96 4.46 -11.62
C VAL A 118 -4.81 5.81 -12.32
N VAL A 119 -3.98 6.69 -11.77
CA VAL A 119 -3.78 8.07 -12.23
C VAL A 119 -2.46 8.22 -13.00
N PHE A 120 -1.42 7.54 -12.53
CA PHE A 120 -0.07 7.48 -13.10
C PHE A 120 0.12 6.13 -13.79
N GLY A 121 0.46 6.16 -15.08
CA GLY A 121 0.68 4.97 -15.92
C GLY A 121 2.15 4.77 -16.27
#